data_AF-Q9VCZ5-F1
#
_entry.id   AF-Q9VCZ5-F1
#
_cell.length_a   1.000
_cell.length_b   1.000
_cell.length_c   1.000
_cell.angle_alpha   90.00
_cell.angle_beta   90.00
_cell.angle_gamma   90.00
#
_symmetry.space_group_name_H-M   'P 1'
#
loop_
_entity.id
_entity.type
_entity.pdbx_description
1 polymer ?
#
loop_
_entity_poly.entity_id
_entity_poly.type
_entity_poly.pdbx_seq_one_letter_code
_entity_poly.pdbx_strand_id
1 'polypeptide(L)'
;MSDCGARPKKPMSAFMLWMNSTGRKHIKAEHPDFSVQEVSVKGGEMWRAMADEDKIVWQESATTAMAEYKEKLKQWNFPKEHRFSDTQCICSSNTNQCPTLFVYDTMDDSMTPICRKCLSKTRCLH
;
A
#
# COMPACT_ATOMS: atom_id res chain seq x y z
N MET A 1 2.86 -10.07 15.55
CA MET A 1 3.49 -9.57 14.30
C MET A 1 2.65 -8.39 13.85
N SER A 2 2.99 -7.20 14.34
CA SER A 2 2.22 -5.98 14.04
C SER A 2 2.44 -5.62 12.59
N ASP A 3 1.35 -5.37 11.86
CA ASP A 3 1.31 -4.89 10.49
C ASP A 3 2.19 -3.63 10.38
N CYS A 4 3.46 -3.80 10.01
CA CYS A 4 4.33 -2.72 9.59
C CYS A 4 3.76 -2.23 8.26
N GLY A 5 2.74 -1.37 8.34
CA GLY A 5 1.85 -0.93 7.26
C GLY A 5 2.33 -1.39 5.90
N ALA A 6 1.88 -2.56 5.47
CA ALA A 6 2.46 -3.21 4.30
C ALA A 6 2.25 -2.32 3.07
N ARG A 7 3.28 -2.20 2.24
CA ARG A 7 3.19 -1.50 0.95
C ARG A 7 1.97 -2.03 0.18
N PRO A 8 1.10 -1.17 -0.36
CA PRO A 8 -0.01 -1.57 -1.21
C PRO A 8 0.46 -2.56 -2.28
N LYS A 9 -0.31 -3.62 -2.52
CA LYS A 9 -0.01 -4.62 -3.57
C LYS A 9 -0.42 -4.07 -4.93
N LYS A 10 0.41 -4.32 -5.95
CA LYS A 10 0.11 -3.92 -7.34
C LYS A 10 -1.15 -4.63 -7.85
N PRO A 11 -2.03 -3.94 -8.57
CA PRO A 11 -3.22 -4.54 -9.15
C PRO A 11 -2.84 -5.43 -10.33
N MET A 12 -3.74 -6.32 -10.68
CA MET A 12 -3.58 -7.25 -11.79
C MET A 12 -3.77 -6.51 -13.11
N SER A 13 -3.03 -6.90 -14.14
CA SER A 13 -3.19 -6.34 -15.49
C SER A 13 -4.46 -6.88 -16.17
N ALA A 14 -4.90 -6.22 -17.24
CA ALA A 14 -6.07 -6.61 -18.03
C ALA A 14 -6.02 -8.08 -18.47
N PHE A 15 -4.86 -8.52 -18.98
CA PHE A 15 -4.62 -9.91 -19.34
C PHE A 15 -4.81 -10.87 -18.17
N MET A 16 -4.32 -10.53 -16.98
CA MET A 16 -4.47 -11.39 -15.79
C MET A 16 -5.91 -11.44 -15.29
N LEU A 17 -6.67 -10.33 -15.40
CA LEU A 17 -8.10 -10.31 -15.09
C LEU A 17 -8.87 -11.26 -16.01
N TRP A 18 -8.66 -11.13 -17.32
CA TRP A 18 -9.26 -12.03 -18.32
C TRP A 18 -8.84 -13.48 -18.15
N MET A 19 -7.53 -13.73 -17.91
CA MET A 19 -7.01 -15.08 -17.73
C MET A 19 -7.67 -15.77 -16.52
N ASN A 20 -7.93 -15.04 -15.43
CA ASN A 20 -8.57 -15.58 -14.24
C ASN A 20 -10.10 -15.76 -14.39
N SER A 21 -10.76 -14.89 -15.15
CA SER A 21 -12.22 -14.93 -15.30
C SER A 21 -12.67 -16.01 -16.30
N THR A 22 -12.15 -15.96 -17.52
CA THR A 22 -12.59 -16.77 -18.67
C THR A 22 -11.45 -17.53 -19.33
N GLY A 23 -10.27 -16.92 -19.49
CA GLY A 23 -9.17 -17.51 -20.26
C GLY A 23 -8.76 -18.91 -19.77
N ARG A 24 -8.52 -19.08 -18.47
CA ARG A 24 -8.17 -20.40 -17.88
C ARG A 24 -9.25 -21.46 -18.09
N LYS A 25 -10.52 -21.07 -17.98
CA LYS A 25 -11.64 -22.01 -18.11
C LYS A 25 -11.78 -22.47 -19.55
N HIS A 26 -11.67 -21.54 -20.49
CA HIS A 26 -11.75 -21.83 -21.91
C HIS A 26 -10.62 -22.78 -22.35
N ILE A 27 -9.38 -22.48 -21.97
CA ILE A 27 -8.22 -23.31 -22.33
C ILE A 27 -8.29 -24.67 -21.66
N LYS A 28 -8.71 -24.76 -20.39
CA LYS A 28 -8.87 -26.06 -19.72
C LYS A 28 -10.02 -26.89 -20.28
N ALA A 29 -11.03 -26.26 -20.89
CA ALA A 29 -12.10 -26.97 -21.55
C ALA A 29 -11.62 -27.58 -22.88
N GLU A 30 -10.79 -26.87 -23.64
CA GLU A 30 -10.17 -27.39 -24.87
C GLU A 30 -9.05 -28.40 -24.59
N HIS A 31 -8.26 -28.14 -23.53
CA HIS A 31 -7.07 -28.90 -23.17
C HIS A 31 -7.01 -29.13 -21.66
N PRO A 32 -7.74 -30.13 -21.13
CA PRO A 32 -7.78 -30.41 -19.70
C PRO A 32 -6.44 -30.90 -19.13
N ASP A 33 -5.59 -31.51 -19.97
CA ASP A 33 -4.29 -32.08 -19.57
C ASP A 33 -3.16 -31.04 -19.53
N PHE A 34 -3.40 -29.80 -19.98
CA PHE A 34 -2.36 -28.78 -20.02
C PHE A 34 -1.90 -28.37 -18.62
N SER A 35 -0.58 -28.30 -18.47
CA SER A 35 0.09 -27.71 -17.32
C SER A 35 -0.26 -26.22 -17.21
N VAL A 36 -0.16 -25.67 -15.99
CA VAL A 36 -0.38 -24.23 -15.72
C VAL A 36 0.50 -23.34 -16.61
N GLN A 37 1.69 -23.81 -16.96
CA GLN A 37 2.60 -23.09 -17.88
C GLN A 37 2.05 -23.06 -19.30
N GLU A 38 1.58 -24.20 -19.82
CA GLU A 38 1.02 -24.33 -21.17
C GLU A 38 -0.28 -23.52 -21.30
N VAL A 39 -1.13 -23.54 -20.26
CA VAL A 39 -2.33 -22.70 -20.19
C VAL A 39 -1.97 -21.21 -20.27
N SER A 40 -0.87 -20.81 -19.64
CA SER A 40 -0.42 -19.40 -19.67
C SER A 40 0.09 -18.99 -21.06
N VAL A 41 0.80 -19.88 -21.77
CA VAL A 41 1.27 -19.66 -23.14
C VAL A 41 0.07 -19.54 -24.08
N LYS A 42 -0.85 -20.52 -24.05
CA LYS A 42 -2.05 -20.52 -24.90
C LYS A 42 -2.97 -19.33 -24.63
N GLY A 43 -3.10 -18.95 -23.36
CA GLY A 43 -3.85 -17.76 -22.97
C GLY A 43 -3.23 -16.47 -23.53
N GLY A 44 -1.91 -16.38 -23.60
CA GLY A 44 -1.22 -15.27 -24.25
C GLY A 44 -1.51 -15.18 -25.75
N GLU A 45 -1.58 -16.32 -26.45
CA GLU A 45 -1.94 -16.38 -27.88
C GLU A 45 -3.38 -15.93 -28.11
N MET A 46 -4.33 -16.52 -27.36
CA MET A 46 -5.74 -16.16 -27.43
C MET A 46 -5.96 -14.68 -27.09
N TRP A 47 -5.30 -14.17 -26.05
CA TRP A 47 -5.38 -12.76 -25.69
C TRP A 47 -4.93 -11.85 -26.82
N ARG A 48 -3.84 -12.17 -27.52
CA ARG A 48 -3.39 -11.38 -28.68
C ARG A 48 -4.40 -11.42 -29.83
N ALA A 49 -5.01 -12.58 -30.06
CA ALA A 49 -5.98 -12.81 -31.13
C ALA A 49 -7.36 -12.19 -30.88
N MET A 50 -7.74 -11.90 -29.63
CA MET A 50 -9.02 -11.25 -29.32
C MET A 50 -9.12 -9.83 -29.91
N ALA A 51 -10.34 -9.39 -30.19
CA ALA A 51 -10.62 -8.04 -30.66
C ALA A 51 -10.27 -6.99 -29.59
N ASP A 52 -9.88 -5.79 -30.04
CA ASP A 52 -9.56 -4.70 -29.12
C ASP A 52 -10.80 -4.25 -28.34
N GLU A 53 -12.00 -4.36 -28.91
CA GLU A 53 -13.28 -4.10 -28.24
C GLU A 53 -13.48 -4.97 -26.99
N ASP A 54 -13.24 -6.28 -27.11
CA ASP A 54 -13.33 -7.20 -25.97
C ASP A 54 -12.23 -6.91 -24.93
N LYS A 55 -11.05 -6.48 -25.39
CA LYS A 55 -9.93 -6.12 -24.51
C LYS A 55 -10.21 -4.82 -23.75
N ILE A 56 -10.93 -3.86 -24.34
CA ILE A 56 -11.20 -2.54 -23.75
C ILE A 56 -11.83 -2.70 -22.37
N VAL A 57 -12.84 -3.56 -22.21
CA VAL A 57 -13.51 -3.79 -20.92
C VAL A 57 -12.51 -4.22 -19.82
N TRP A 58 -11.56 -5.09 -20.16
CA TRP A 58 -10.53 -5.53 -19.22
C TRP A 58 -9.44 -4.48 -19.00
N GLN A 59 -9.10 -3.72 -20.03
CA GLN A 59 -8.12 -2.63 -19.97
C GLN A 59 -8.63 -1.47 -19.11
N GLU A 60 -9.90 -1.10 -19.25
CA GLU A 60 -10.56 -0.10 -18.41
C GLU A 60 -10.57 -0.55 -16.94
N SER A 61 -10.98 -1.79 -16.68
CA SER A 61 -10.96 -2.36 -15.33
C SER A 61 -9.54 -2.34 -14.71
N ALA A 62 -8.53 -2.74 -15.48
CA ALA A 62 -7.13 -2.70 -15.03
C ALA A 62 -6.63 -1.27 -14.83
N THR A 63 -7.05 -0.32 -15.67
CA THR A 63 -6.69 1.09 -15.58
C THR A 63 -7.28 1.73 -14.32
N THR A 64 -8.56 1.46 -14.03
CA THR A 64 -9.22 1.90 -12.80
C THR A 64 -8.53 1.32 -11.57
N ALA A 65 -8.25 0.01 -11.55
CA ALA A 65 -7.53 -0.62 -10.44
C ALA A 65 -6.11 -0.03 -10.25
N MET A 66 -5.43 0.32 -11.35
CA MET A 66 -4.14 1.01 -11.31
C MET A 66 -4.23 2.43 -10.76
N ALA A 67 -5.31 3.16 -11.06
CA ALA A 67 -5.55 4.49 -10.51
C ALA A 67 -5.72 4.44 -8.99
N GLU A 68 -6.56 3.52 -8.48
CA GLU A 68 -6.74 3.31 -7.04
C GLU A 68 -5.44 2.90 -6.35
N TYR A 69 -4.65 2.02 -6.99
CA TYR A 69 -3.36 1.61 -6.46
C TYR A 69 -2.39 2.78 -6.33
N LYS A 70 -2.34 3.68 -7.31
CA LYS A 70 -1.52 4.90 -7.23
C LYS A 70 -1.95 5.80 -6.08
N GLU A 71 -3.25 5.92 -5.81
CA GLU A 71 -3.76 6.68 -4.68
C GLU A 71 -3.36 6.04 -3.34
N LYS A 72 -3.56 4.72 -3.20
CA LYS A 72 -3.13 3.97 -2.01
C LYS A 72 -1.62 4.09 -1.78
N LEU A 73 -0.82 4.08 -2.85
CA LEU A 73 0.62 4.31 -2.76
C LEU A 73 0.97 5.72 -2.28
N LYS A 74 0.25 6.75 -2.74
CA LYS A 74 0.46 8.12 -2.27
C LYS A 74 0.17 8.24 -0.78
N GLN A 75 -0.94 7.67 -0.32
CA GLN A 75 -1.30 7.63 1.10
C GLN A 75 -0.28 6.83 1.92
N TRP A 76 0.25 5.74 1.36
CA TRP A 76 1.27 4.92 2.01
C TRP A 76 2.64 5.61 2.09
N ASN A 77 3.03 6.37 1.06
CA ASN A 77 4.26 7.17 1.03
C ASN A 77 4.14 8.46 1.85
N PHE A 78 2.93 8.89 2.20
CA PHE A 78 2.77 10.09 3.03
C PHE A 78 3.51 9.84 4.34
N PRO A 79 4.34 10.78 4.81
CA PRO A 79 4.92 10.68 6.14
C PRO A 79 3.76 10.48 7.09
N LYS A 80 3.67 9.30 7.69
CA LYS A 80 2.78 9.12 8.82
C LYS A 80 3.38 10.02 9.88
N GLU A 81 2.93 11.26 9.92
CA GLU A 81 3.12 12.12 11.07
C GLU A 81 2.81 11.22 12.24
N HIS A 82 3.84 10.96 13.03
CA HIS A 82 3.81 9.99 14.09
C HIS A 82 2.72 10.53 15.00
N ARG A 83 1.48 10.09 14.77
CA ARG A 83 0.31 10.48 15.55
C ARG A 83 0.70 9.96 16.88
N PHE A 84 1.23 10.88 17.69
CA PHE A 84 1.72 10.60 18.99
C PHE A 84 0.45 10.32 19.76
N SER A 85 -0.07 9.10 19.59
CA SER A 85 -1.21 8.62 20.32
C SER A 85 -0.78 8.86 21.74
N ASP A 86 -1.52 9.74 22.41
CA ASP A 86 -1.36 10.12 23.80
C ASP A 86 -1.30 8.83 24.60
N THR A 87 -0.11 8.25 24.61
CA THR A 87 0.22 7.05 25.36
C THR A 87 0.35 7.64 26.72
N GLN A 88 -0.81 7.81 27.35
CA GLN A 88 -0.93 8.29 28.69
C GLN A 88 -0.16 7.27 29.51
N CYS A 89 1.03 7.71 29.90
CA CYS A 89 1.96 7.02 30.77
C CYS A 89 1.14 6.39 31.90
N ILE A 90 1.07 5.05 31.97
CA ILE A 90 0.38 4.30 33.03
C ILE A 90 1.25 4.32 34.30
N CYS A 91 1.84 5.47 34.66
CA CYS A 91 2.45 5.62 35.96
C CYS A 91 1.34 6.12 36.91
N SER A 92 0.66 5.16 37.51
CA SER A 92 -0.10 5.42 38.72
C SER A 92 0.83 6.13 39.71
N SER A 93 0.42 7.32 40.17
CA SER A 93 0.88 8.01 41.39
C SER A 93 2.12 8.93 41.42
N ASN A 94 2.75 9.34 40.32
CA ASN A 94 3.67 10.50 40.40
C ASN A 94 3.74 11.34 39.13
N THR A 95 3.10 12.52 39.15
CA THR A 95 2.95 13.42 38.00
C THR A 95 4.22 14.15 37.58
N ASN A 96 5.33 14.01 38.31
CA ASN A 96 6.58 14.73 38.00
C ASN A 96 7.70 13.85 37.43
N GLN A 97 7.42 12.62 37.01
CA GLN A 97 8.48 11.78 36.43
C GLN A 97 8.01 10.84 35.29
N CYS A 98 7.22 11.35 34.34
CA CYS A 98 7.18 10.73 33.00
C CYS A 98 8.29 11.36 32.14
N PRO A 99 9.37 10.62 31.83
CA PRO A 99 10.51 11.15 31.12
C PRO A 99 10.21 11.26 29.62
N THR A 100 10.79 12.29 28.99
CA THR A 100 10.76 12.64 27.55
C THR A 100 9.64 13.61 27.11
N LEU A 101 9.65 14.82 27.68
CA LEU A 101 8.95 16.00 27.15
C LEU A 101 9.47 16.43 25.75
N PHE A 102 10.66 15.94 25.39
CA PHE A 102 11.37 16.34 24.20
C PHE A 102 11.22 15.31 23.08
N VAL A 103 10.79 15.78 21.92
CA VAL A 103 10.77 15.03 20.66
C VAL A 103 11.80 15.65 19.72
N TYR A 104 12.52 14.85 18.95
CA TYR A 104 13.43 15.36 17.92
C TYR A 104 12.70 15.38 16.57
N ASP A 105 12.88 16.45 15.80
CA ASP A 105 12.41 16.54 14.42
C ASP A 105 13.43 15.85 13.50
N THR A 106 13.03 14.74 12.88
CA THR A 106 13.91 13.96 12.00
C THR A 106 14.26 14.68 10.70
N MET A 107 13.60 15.80 10.39
CA MET A 107 13.95 16.66 9.25
C MET A 107 14.90 17.80 9.64
N ASP A 108 15.16 17.98 10.94
CA ASP A 108 16.02 19.03 11.47
C ASP A 108 17.35 18.44 11.98
N ASP A 109 18.40 18.59 11.18
CA ASP A 109 19.76 18.16 11.50
C ASP A 109 20.33 18.83 12.76
N SER A 110 19.69 19.89 13.28
CA SER A 110 20.14 20.57 14.50
C SER A 110 20.03 19.69 15.76
N MET A 111 19.36 18.52 15.66
CA MET A 111 19.04 17.63 16.80
C MET A 111 18.48 18.41 18.00
N THR A 112 17.80 19.53 17.74
CA THR A 112 17.27 20.38 18.81
C THR A 112 16.01 19.72 19.38
N PRO A 113 15.96 19.48 20.69
CA PRO A 113 14.81 18.87 21.32
C PRO A 113 13.61 19.84 21.31
N ILE A 114 12.50 19.42 20.70
CA ILE A 114 11.26 20.18 20.61
C ILE A 114 10.39 19.89 21.83
N CYS A 115 9.89 20.95 22.47
CA CYS A 115 8.92 20.82 23.55
C CYS A 115 7.58 20.29 23.00
N ARG A 116 7.17 19.07 23.37
CA ARG A 116 5.93 18.44 22.87
C ARG A 116 4.67 19.31 23.05
N LYS A 117 4.61 20.13 24.10
CA LYS A 117 3.43 20.95 24.43
C LYS A 117 3.25 22.17 23.52
N CYS A 118 4.32 22.80 23.08
CA CYS A 118 4.24 24.06 22.32
C CYS A 118 4.99 24.04 20.98
N LEU A 119 5.63 22.92 20.64
CA LEU A 119 6.41 22.73 19.41
C LEU A 119 7.56 23.75 19.23
N SER A 120 7.98 24.43 20.30
CA SER A 120 9.11 25.37 20.25
C SER A 120 10.44 24.66 20.47
N LYS A 121 11.46 25.02 19.66
CA LYS A 121 12.80 24.41 19.63
C LYS A 121 13.77 24.95 20.67
N THR A 122 13.60 26.20 21.13
CA THR A 122 14.69 26.93 21.81
C THR A 122 14.35 27.44 23.21
N ARG A 123 13.07 27.64 23.56
CA ARG A 123 12.69 28.11 24.91
C ARG A 123 11.22 27.78 25.20
N CYS A 124 10.98 26.68 25.88
CA CYS A 124 9.67 26.37 26.46
C CYS A 124 9.57 27.13 27.80
N LEU A 125 8.53 27.93 28.00
CA LEU A 125 8.30 28.70 29.25
C LEU A 125 7.27 28.02 30.18
N HIS A 126 7.00 26.73 29.96
CA HIS A 126 6.21 25.90 30.87
C HIS A 126 7.10 25.31 31.96
#